data_AF-A0A7S3TM84-F1
#
_entry.id   AF-A0A7S3TM84-F1
#
_cell.length_a   1.000
_cell.length_b   1.000
_cell.length_c   1.000
_cell.angle_alpha   90.00
_cell.angle_beta   90.00
_cell.angle_gamma   90.00
#
_symmetry.space_group_name_H-M   'P 1'
#
loop_
_entity.id
_entity.type
_entity.pdbx_description
1 polymer ?
#
loop_
_entity_poly.entity_id
_entity_poly.type
_entity_poly.pdbx_seq_one_letter_code
_entity_poly.pdbx_strand_id
1 'polypeptide(L)'
;MKFVGELYTQFLIIDKIILNIFESLLGLNSAAGTNDDTIEGAILLINKVGVKFEEKIKKQRTPDSGANFEAIYSKFTQLRDVPKEESQHSLRVQLLIKNMLENRESGWKKTNQEDQ
;
A
#
# COMPACT_ATOMS: atom_id res chain seq x y z
N MET A 1 21.60 20.34 17.49
CA MET A 1 20.23 20.68 17.07
C MET A 1 19.94 20.29 15.61
N LYS A 2 20.81 20.61 14.63
CA LYS A 2 20.65 20.14 13.23
C LYS A 2 20.49 18.62 13.10
N PHE A 3 21.32 17.86 13.81
CA PHE A 3 21.25 16.39 13.84
C PHE A 3 19.96 15.82 14.45
N VAL A 4 19.40 16.47 15.49
CA VAL A 4 18.11 16.08 16.10
C VAL A 4 16.95 16.45 15.17
N GLY A 5 17.06 17.57 14.44
CA GLY A 5 16.13 17.95 13.38
C GLY A 5 16.17 17.01 12.17
N GLU A 6 17.36 16.53 11.79
CA GLU A 6 17.59 15.52 10.74
C GLU A 6 17.07 14.14 11.14
N LEU A 7 17.30 13.72 12.40
CA LEU A 7 16.68 12.52 12.98
C LEU A 7 15.15 12.62 13.01
N TYR A 8 14.60 13.78 13.34
CA TYR A 8 13.15 14.02 13.31
C TYR A 8 12.58 13.96 11.88
N THR A 9 13.36 14.38 10.87
CA THR A 9 12.95 14.26 9.46
C THR A 9 13.06 12.82 8.93
N GLN A 10 14.04 12.03 9.38
CA GLN A 10 14.20 10.62 8.98
C GLN A 10 13.01 9.74 9.38
N PHE A 11 12.24 10.09 10.42
CA PHE A 11 11.02 9.36 10.80
C PHE A 11 9.75 9.77 10.03
N LEU A 12 9.77 10.89 9.30
CA LEU A 12 8.65 11.40 8.49
C LEU A 12 8.87 11.23 6.97
N ILE A 13 10.12 11.16 6.53
CA ILE A 13 10.48 11.11 5.10
C ILE A 13 10.26 9.71 4.50
N ILE A 14 10.37 8.63 5.27
CA ILE A 14 10.15 7.27 4.72
C ILE A 14 8.67 7.03 4.40
N ASP A 15 7.75 7.49 5.24
CA ASP A 15 6.32 7.21 5.02
C ASP A 15 5.77 8.02 3.87
N LYS A 16 6.10 9.32 3.82
CA LYS A 16 5.68 10.20 2.72
C LYS A 16 6.19 9.71 1.37
N ILE A 17 7.43 9.22 1.31
CA ILE A 17 7.96 8.64 0.07
C ILE A 17 7.16 7.37 -0.31
N ILE A 18 6.90 6.48 0.63
CA ILE A 18 6.14 5.26 0.36
C ILE A 18 4.70 5.58 -0.07
N LEU A 19 4.04 6.55 0.58
CA LEU A 19 2.72 7.04 0.18
C LEU A 19 2.75 7.61 -1.24
N ASN A 20 3.72 8.47 -1.57
CA ASN A 20 3.87 9.01 -2.93
C ASN A 20 4.11 7.91 -3.98
N ILE A 21 4.85 6.85 -3.64
CA ILE A 21 5.04 5.70 -4.53
C ILE A 21 3.70 4.98 -4.76
N PHE A 22 2.92 4.74 -3.71
CA PHE A 22 1.58 4.16 -3.87
C PHE A 22 0.64 5.04 -4.69
N GLU A 23 0.66 6.35 -4.46
CA GLU A 23 -0.12 7.30 -5.25
C GLU A 23 0.22 7.24 -6.73
N SER A 24 1.51 7.10 -7.05
CA SER A 24 1.99 6.96 -8.43
C SER A 24 1.60 5.60 -9.03
N LEU A 25 1.78 4.50 -8.30
CA LEU A 25 1.55 3.15 -8.82
C LEU A 25 0.06 2.82 -8.99
N LEU A 26 -0.78 3.35 -8.09
CA LEU A 26 -2.22 3.12 -8.07
C LEU A 26 -3.03 4.23 -8.75
N GLY A 27 -2.36 5.25 -9.31
CA GLY A 27 -3.02 6.36 -9.99
C GLY A 27 -3.95 7.16 -9.07
N LEU A 28 -3.59 7.36 -7.81
CA LEU A 28 -4.42 8.11 -6.86
C LEU A 28 -4.43 9.62 -7.18
N ASN A 29 -3.32 10.14 -7.73
CA ASN A 29 -3.13 11.56 -8.05
C ASN A 29 -3.09 11.88 -9.55
N SER A 30 -3.38 10.90 -10.40
CA SER A 30 -3.26 11.03 -11.85
C SER A 30 -4.45 10.38 -12.55
N ALA A 31 -4.98 11.03 -13.59
CA ALA A 31 -6.02 10.46 -14.46
C ALA A 31 -5.50 9.33 -15.37
N ALA A 32 -4.17 9.08 -15.39
CA ALA A 32 -3.62 7.93 -16.08
C ALA A 32 -4.10 6.65 -15.40
N GLY A 33 -4.64 5.73 -16.19
CA GLY A 33 -5.06 4.41 -15.71
C GLY A 33 -3.89 3.61 -15.14
N THR A 34 -4.22 2.69 -14.24
CA THR A 34 -3.26 1.68 -13.75
C THR A 34 -3.03 0.61 -14.81
N ASN A 35 -1.89 -0.06 -14.77
CA ASN A 35 -1.64 -1.28 -15.54
C ASN A 35 -1.22 -2.42 -14.61
N ASP A 36 -1.05 -3.62 -15.18
CA ASP A 36 -0.74 -4.81 -14.40
C ASP A 36 0.60 -4.71 -13.65
N ASP A 37 1.62 -4.12 -14.29
CA ASP A 37 2.96 -3.97 -13.72
C ASP A 37 2.95 -3.01 -12.53
N THR A 38 2.23 -1.89 -12.63
CA THR A 38 2.17 -0.92 -11.53
C THR A 38 1.39 -1.46 -10.34
N ILE A 39 0.32 -2.21 -10.59
CA ILE A 39 -0.44 -2.87 -9.52
C ILE A 39 0.39 -3.94 -8.84
N GLU A 40 1.09 -4.78 -9.60
CA GLU A 40 1.96 -5.80 -9.02
C GLU A 40 3.10 -5.18 -8.20
N GLY A 41 3.72 -4.11 -8.71
CA GLY A 41 4.70 -3.34 -7.95
C GLY A 41 4.13 -2.80 -6.64
N ALA A 42 2.89 -2.30 -6.65
CA ALA A 42 2.22 -1.84 -5.44
C ALA A 42 1.92 -3.01 -4.47
N ILE A 43 1.51 -4.17 -4.97
CA ILE A 43 1.27 -5.37 -4.15
C ILE A 43 2.56 -5.86 -3.49
N LEU A 44 3.67 -5.91 -4.23
CA LEU A 44 4.97 -6.28 -3.68
C LEU A 44 5.42 -5.30 -2.59
N LEU A 45 5.24 -4.00 -2.84
CA LEU A 45 5.58 -2.98 -1.86
C LEU A 45 4.74 -3.11 -0.59
N ILE A 46 3.40 -3.23 -0.70
CA ILE A 46 2.51 -3.30 0.47
C ILE A 46 2.72 -4.58 1.26
N ASN A 47 2.99 -5.71 0.62
CA ASN A 47 3.35 -6.93 1.33
C ASN A 47 4.63 -6.75 2.16
N LYS A 48 5.60 -5.98 1.66
CA LYS A 48 6.88 -5.74 2.35
C LYS A 48 6.79 -4.72 3.48
N VAL A 49 6.01 -3.66 3.31
CA VAL A 49 5.98 -2.51 4.25
C VAL A 49 4.71 -2.46 5.09
N GLY A 50 3.65 -3.16 4.70
CA GLY A 50 2.29 -3.05 5.25
C GLY A 50 2.21 -3.29 6.75
N VAL A 51 2.92 -4.30 7.27
CA VAL A 51 3.01 -4.60 8.71
C VAL A 51 3.55 -3.40 9.49
N LYS A 52 4.74 -2.94 9.10
CA LYS A 52 5.43 -1.82 9.77
C LYS A 52 4.64 -0.53 9.64
N PHE A 53 3.98 -0.34 8.51
CA PHE A 53 3.10 0.79 8.26
C PHE A 53 1.88 0.80 9.17
N GLU A 54 1.17 -0.33 9.29
CA GLU A 54 0.01 -0.47 10.17
C GLU A 54 0.36 -0.28 11.64
N GLU A 55 1.48 -0.86 12.08
CA GLU A 55 1.98 -0.65 13.44
C GLU A 55 2.27 0.83 13.73
N LYS A 56 2.85 1.53 12.75
CA LYS A 56 3.22 2.94 12.90
C LYS A 56 1.98 3.84 12.97
N ILE A 57 0.97 3.59 12.13
CA ILE A 57 -0.31 4.33 12.18
C ILE A 57 -1.00 4.12 13.54
N LYS A 58 -1.07 2.87 14.02
CA LYS A 58 -1.64 2.55 15.35
C LYS A 58 -0.91 3.29 16.48
N LYS A 59 0.41 3.50 16.35
CA LYS A 59 1.25 4.18 17.35
C LYS A 59 1.19 5.71 17.25
N GLN A 60 1.13 6.29 16.05
CA GLN A 60 1.29 7.74 15.84
C GLN A 60 0.00 8.56 15.95
N ARG A 61 -1.20 7.94 15.86
CA ARG A 61 -2.53 8.61 16.02
C ARG A 61 -2.70 9.93 15.24
N THR A 62 -1.94 10.17 14.17
CA THR A 62 -2.10 11.36 13.33
C THR A 62 -3.21 11.11 12.30
N PRO A 63 -4.20 12.03 12.16
CA PRO A 63 -5.32 11.84 11.24
C PRO A 63 -4.90 11.66 9.78
N ASP A 64 -3.92 12.45 9.33
CA ASP A 64 -3.53 12.51 7.91
C ASP A 64 -2.84 11.23 7.41
N SER A 65 -1.99 10.61 8.24
CA SER A 65 -1.30 9.36 7.88
C SER A 65 -2.27 8.18 7.76
N GLY A 66 -3.35 8.17 8.55
CA GLY A 66 -4.40 7.17 8.47
C GLY A 66 -5.26 7.32 7.21
N ALA A 67 -5.64 8.55 6.87
CA ALA A 67 -6.48 8.84 5.71
C ALA A 67 -5.82 8.42 4.38
N ASN A 68 -4.53 8.76 4.19
CA ASN A 68 -3.79 8.37 2.97
C ASN A 68 -3.62 6.85 2.86
N PHE A 69 -3.56 6.15 3.98
CA PHE A 69 -3.39 4.71 4.01
C PHE A 69 -4.69 3.95 3.70
N GLU A 70 -5.81 4.42 4.24
CA GLU A 70 -7.12 3.88 3.87
C GLU A 70 -7.42 4.12 2.38
N ALA A 71 -6.93 5.23 1.79
CA ALA A 71 -7.06 5.45 0.35
C ALA A 71 -6.36 4.38 -0.49
N ILE A 72 -5.17 3.91 -0.07
CA ILE A 72 -4.44 2.83 -0.75
C ILE A 72 -5.26 1.53 -0.76
N TYR A 73 -5.77 1.11 0.39
CA TYR A 73 -6.59 -0.12 0.46
C TYR A 73 -7.96 0.02 -0.16
N SER A 74 -8.57 1.21 -0.08
CA SER A 74 -9.80 1.52 -0.78
C SER A 74 -9.61 1.32 -2.27
N LYS A 75 -8.48 1.78 -2.83
CA LYS A 75 -8.15 1.57 -4.24
C LYS A 75 -7.93 0.10 -4.59
N PHE A 76 -7.21 -0.67 -3.78
CA PHE A 76 -7.09 -2.12 -4.00
C PHE A 76 -8.45 -2.83 -3.92
N THR A 77 -9.31 -2.44 -2.98
CA THR A 77 -10.67 -2.98 -2.86
C THR A 77 -11.50 -2.66 -4.10
N GLN A 78 -11.46 -1.41 -4.57
CA GLN A 78 -12.11 -1.01 -5.83
C GLN A 78 -11.62 -1.84 -7.01
N LEU A 79 -10.30 -2.04 -7.15
CA LEU A 79 -9.71 -2.83 -8.22
C LEU A 79 -10.09 -4.32 -8.15
N ARG A 80 -10.30 -4.87 -6.95
CA ARG A 80 -10.79 -6.25 -6.73
C ARG A 80 -12.26 -6.39 -7.12
N ASP A 81 -13.09 -5.40 -6.80
CA ASP A 81 -14.53 -5.47 -6.92
C ASP A 81 -15.05 -5.12 -8.32
N VAL A 82 -14.17 -4.69 -9.24
CA VAL A 82 -14.51 -4.54 -10.67
C VAL A 82 -14.88 -5.92 -11.26
N PRO A 83 -16.05 -6.08 -11.90
CA PRO A 83 -16.40 -7.31 -12.59
C PRO A 83 -15.31 -7.74 -13.58
N LYS A 84 -15.08 -9.04 -13.72
CA LYS A 84 -14.00 -9.57 -14.55
C LYS A 84 -14.13 -9.12 -16.01
N GLU A 85 -15.35 -8.97 -16.48
CA GLU A 85 -15.73 -8.55 -17.83
C GLU A 85 -15.43 -7.07 -18.09
N GLU A 86 -15.35 -6.26 -17.03
CA GLU A 86 -15.10 -4.81 -17.09
C GLU A 86 -13.68 -4.45 -16.65
N SER A 87 -12.95 -5.39 -16.06
CA SER A 87 -11.59 -5.17 -15.57
C SER A 87 -10.61 -5.11 -16.73
N GLN A 88 -9.83 -4.03 -16.75
CA GLN A 88 -8.69 -3.85 -17.66
C GLN A 88 -7.44 -4.63 -17.22
N HIS A 89 -7.51 -5.35 -16.10
CA HIS A 89 -6.38 -6.06 -15.49
C HIS A 89 -6.48 -7.57 -15.66
N SER A 90 -5.34 -8.24 -15.80
CA SER A 90 -5.35 -9.70 -15.94
C SER A 90 -5.93 -10.41 -14.71
N LEU A 91 -6.48 -11.61 -14.95
CA LEU A 91 -6.95 -12.48 -13.86
C LEU A 91 -5.88 -12.74 -12.80
N ARG A 92 -4.60 -12.84 -13.22
CA ARG A 92 -3.46 -13.02 -12.32
C ARG A 92 -3.36 -11.83 -11.34
N VAL A 93 -3.42 -10.61 -11.85
CA VAL A 93 -3.36 -9.40 -11.01
C VAL A 93 -4.56 -9.32 -10.06
N GLN A 94 -5.77 -9.63 -10.53
CA GLN A 94 -6.96 -9.70 -9.68
C GLN A 94 -6.79 -10.72 -8.52
N LEU A 95 -6.21 -11.89 -8.81
CA LEU A 95 -5.89 -12.90 -7.79
C LEU A 95 -4.81 -12.40 -6.80
N LEU A 96 -3.80 -11.68 -7.28
CA LEU A 96 -2.78 -11.08 -6.41
C LEU A 96 -3.38 -10.03 -5.47
N ILE A 97 -4.27 -9.17 -5.96
CA ILE A 97 -4.98 -8.18 -5.13
C ILE A 97 -5.79 -8.91 -4.05
N LYS A 98 -6.56 -9.94 -4.43
CA LYS A 98 -7.33 -10.75 -3.49
C LYS A 98 -6.43 -11.37 -2.42
N ASN A 99 -5.35 -12.04 -2.82
CA ASN A 99 -4.40 -12.68 -1.91
C ASN A 99 -3.77 -11.68 -0.92
N MET A 100 -3.44 -10.47 -1.39
CA MET A 100 -2.88 -9.40 -0.57
C MET A 100 -3.89 -8.91 0.47
N LEU A 101 -5.14 -8.67 0.09
CA LEU A 101 -6.19 -8.23 1.02
C LEU A 101 -6.49 -9.30 2.07
N GLU A 102 -6.58 -10.58 1.69
CA GLU A 102 -6.71 -11.68 2.64
C GLU A 102 -5.51 -11.78 3.60
N ASN A 103 -4.30 -11.54 3.08
CA ASN A 103 -3.09 -11.53 3.91
C ASN A 103 -3.17 -10.42 4.97
N ARG A 104 -3.59 -9.22 4.58
CA ARG A 104 -3.85 -8.11 5.52
C ARG A 104 -4.90 -8.49 6.57
N GLU A 105 -6.06 -9.01 6.16
CA GLU A 105 -7.15 -9.42 7.08
C GLU A 105 -6.68 -10.47 8.10
N SER A 106 -5.75 -11.34 7.69
CA SER A 106 -5.14 -12.33 8.57
C SER A 106 -4.12 -11.75 9.57
N GLY A 107 -3.79 -10.46 9.46
CA GLY A 107 -2.73 -9.80 10.22
C GLY A 107 -1.33 -10.05 9.64
N TRP A 108 -1.20 -10.14 8.31
CA TRP A 108 0.04 -10.34 7.57
C TRP A 108 0.78 -11.65 7.88
N LYS A 109 0.04 -12.71 8.23
CA LYS A 109 0.64 -13.99 8.61
C LYS A 109 1.46 -14.65 7.50
N LYS A 110 1.08 -14.47 6.23
CA LYS A 110 1.81 -15.06 5.09
C LYS A 110 3.16 -14.35 4.87
N THR A 111 3.17 -13.02 4.97
CA THR A 111 4.41 -12.22 4.86
C THR A 111 5.41 -12.59 5.95
N ASN A 112 4.94 -12.78 7.20
CA ASN A 112 5.81 -13.10 8.32
C ASN A 112 6.44 -14.51 8.25
N GLN A 113 5.95 -15.38 7.36
CA GLN A 113 6.49 -16.73 7.14
C GLN A 113 7.59 -16.77 6.06
N GLU A 114 7.63 -15.79 5.14
CA GLU A 114 8.63 -15.74 4.06
C GLU A 114 9.95 -15.06 4.47
N ASP A 115 9.94 -14.30 5.57
CA ASP A 115 11.13 -13.62 6.15
C ASP A 115 11.87 -14.49 7.21
N GLN A 116 11.55 -15.79 7.35
CA GLN A 116 12.25 -16.78 8.20
C GLN A 116 13.08 -17.76 7.38
#